data_AF-A0A529GMR6-F1
#
_entry.id   AF-A0A529GMR6-F1
#
_cell.length_a   1.000
_cell.length_b   1.000
_cell.length_c   1.000
_cell.angle_alpha   90.00
_cell.angle_beta   90.00
_cell.angle_gamma   90.00
#
_symmetry.space_group_name_H-M   'P 1'
#
loop_
_entity.id
_entity.type
_entity.pdbx_description
1 polymer ?
#
loop_
_entity_poly.entity_id
_entity_poly.type
_entity_poly.pdbx_seq_one_letter_code
_entity_poly.pdbx_strand_id
1 'polypeptide(L)' 'MTSQASPWWTPDVHADRRPRLLARNAIATALRGWFASRDFIEVTTSALQVSPGNEAHLAAFATEAIGTDG' A
#
# COMPACT_ATOMS: atom_id res chain seq x y z
N MET A 1 -21.76 -15.82 24.16
CA MET A 1 -20.61 -16.48 23.51
C MET A 1 -20.01 -15.50 22.52
N THR A 2 -18.75 -15.11 22.70
CA THR A 2 -18.04 -14.26 21.73
C THR A 2 -17.58 -15.12 20.56
N SER A 3 -18.06 -14.81 19.35
CA SER A 3 -17.56 -15.45 18.13
C SER A 3 -16.12 -14.98 17.89
N GLN A 4 -15.17 -15.91 17.81
CA GLN A 4 -13.79 -15.61 17.46
C GLN A 4 -13.69 -15.45 15.93
N ALA A 5 -13.14 -14.33 15.48
CA ALA A 5 -12.95 -14.10 14.05
C ALA A 5 -12.03 -15.17 13.44
N SER A 6 -12.37 -15.64 12.24
CA SER A 6 -11.48 -16.49 11.43
C SER A 6 -10.14 -15.78 11.22
N PRO A 7 -9.00 -16.52 11.18
CA PRO A 7 -7.72 -15.94 10.82
C PRO A 7 -7.82 -15.22 9.47
N TRP A 8 -7.16 -14.06 9.34
CA TRP A 8 -7.30 -13.21 8.14
C TRP A 8 -6.80 -13.86 6.84
N TRP A 9 -6.02 -14.93 6.94
CA TRP A 9 -5.41 -15.67 5.83
C TRP A 9 -6.26 -16.84 5.34
N THR A 10 -7.42 -17.14 5.94
CA THR A 10 -8.25 -18.25 5.47
C THR A 10 -8.90 -17.96 4.11
N PRO A 11 -9.14 -18.99 3.27
CA PRO A 11 -9.66 -18.80 1.92
C PRO A 11 -11.03 -18.09 1.85
N ASP A 12 -11.90 -18.32 2.83
CA ASP A 12 -13.22 -17.69 2.95
C ASP A 12 -13.12 -16.18 3.18
N VAL A 13 -12.19 -15.71 4.03
CA VAL A 13 -11.95 -14.27 4.25
C VAL A 13 -11.48 -13.59 2.96
N HIS A 14 -10.65 -14.26 2.17
CA HIS A 14 -10.26 -13.76 0.85
C HIS A 14 -11.46 -13.73 -0.12
N ALA A 15 -12.27 -14.78 -0.16
CA ALA A 15 -13.46 -14.85 -1.02
C ALA A 15 -14.42 -13.68 -0.74
N ASP A 16 -14.66 -13.37 0.54
CA ASP A 16 -15.50 -12.25 0.97
C ASP A 16 -14.93 -10.87 0.58
N ARG A 17 -13.59 -10.73 0.61
CA ARG A 17 -12.91 -9.47 0.23
C ARG A 17 -12.79 -9.31 -1.29
N ARG A 18 -12.83 -10.41 -2.05
CA ARG A 18 -12.52 -10.45 -3.48
C ARG A 18 -13.30 -9.42 -4.32
N PRO A 19 -14.62 -9.24 -4.16
CA PRO A 19 -15.35 -8.24 -4.95
C PRO A 19 -14.84 -6.81 -4.73
N ARG A 20 -14.49 -6.45 -3.49
CA ARG A 20 -13.94 -5.12 -3.16
C ARG A 20 -12.53 -4.94 -3.70
N LEU A 21 -11.71 -6.00 -3.68
CA LEU A 21 -10.36 -5.97 -4.25
C LEU A 21 -10.39 -5.80 -5.77
N LEU A 22 -11.34 -6.44 -6.46
CA LEU A 22 -11.56 -6.22 -7.89
C LEU A 22 -11.96 -4.77 -8.19
N ALA A 23 -12.87 -4.19 -7.42
CA ALA A 23 -13.25 -2.79 -7.58
C ALA A 23 -12.07 -1.84 -7.36
N ARG A 24 -11.27 -2.06 -6.30
CA ARG A 24 -10.04 -1.31 -6.04
C ARG A 24 -9.06 -1.39 -7.22
N ASN A 25 -8.89 -2.59 -7.79
CA ASN A 25 -8.03 -2.78 -8.96
C ASN A 25 -8.54 -1.98 -10.16
N ALA A 26 -9.84 -2.04 -10.45
CA ALA A 26 -10.44 -1.28 -11.55
C ALA A 26 -10.24 0.24 -11.40
N ILE A 27 -10.42 0.78 -10.19
CA ILE A 27 -10.17 2.20 -9.89
C ILE A 27 -8.70 2.56 -10.13
N ALA A 28 -7.77 1.75 -9.60
CA ALA A 28 -6.34 2.00 -9.76
C ALA A 28 -5.90 1.95 -11.24
N THR A 29 -6.45 1.02 -12.03
CA THR A 29 -6.22 0.94 -13.47
C THR A 29 -6.75 2.17 -14.20
N ALA A 30 -7.99 2.59 -13.91
CA ALA A 30 -8.60 3.76 -14.54
C ALA A 30 -7.81 5.05 -14.25
N LEU A 31 -7.36 5.22 -13.00
CA LEU A 31 -6.56 6.38 -12.60
C LEU A 31 -5.25 6.47 -13.40
N ARG A 32 -4.50 5.36 -13.50
CA ARG A 32 -3.27 5.31 -14.30
C ARG A 32 -3.53 5.60 -15.77
N GLY A 33 -4.58 5.01 -16.34
CA GLY A 33 -4.97 5.24 -17.74
C GLY A 33 -5.29 6.71 -18.03
N TRP A 34 -5.97 7.40 -17.10
CA TRP A 34 -6.30 8.82 -17.23
C TRP A 34 -5.05 9.71 -17.34
N PHE A 35 -4.03 9.46 -16.50
CA PHE A 35 -2.76 10.18 -16.53
C PHE A 35 -1.93 9.84 -17.77
N ALA A 36 -1.84 8.55 -18.12
CA ALA A 36 -1.12 8.08 -19.30
C ALA A 36 -1.67 8.71 -20.60
N SER A 37 -3.00 8.88 -20.71
CA SER A 37 -3.62 9.54 -21.87
C SER A 37 -3.31 11.04 -22.00
N ARG A 38 -2.63 11.64 -21.02
CA ARG A 38 -2.25 13.06 -20.95
C ARG A 38 -0.73 13.22 -20.84
N ASP A 39 0.02 12.21 -21.28
CA ASP A 39 1.49 12.22 -21.36
C ASP A 39 2.21 12.35 -20.00
N PHE A 40 1.54 12.01 -18.89
CA PHE A 40 2.21 11.88 -17.60
C PHE A 40 3.02 10.58 -17.53
N ILE A 41 4.22 10.66 -16.94
CA ILE A 41 5.10 9.52 -16.71
C ILE A 41 4.88 9.01 -15.26
N GLU A 42 4.46 7.75 -15.12
CA GLU A 42 4.41 7.09 -13.81
C GLU A 42 5.83 6.77 -13.34
N VAL A 43 6.17 7.20 -12.12
CA VAL A 43 7.48 6.94 -11.49
C VAL A 43 7.29 6.22 -10.16
N THR A 44 8.24 5.34 -9.82
CA THR A 44 8.32 4.72 -8.49
C THR A 44 9.47 5.36 -7.72
N THR A 45 9.18 5.89 -6.53
CA THR A 45 10.17 6.52 -5.65
C THR A 45 10.45 5.63 -4.44
N SER A 46 11.60 5.86 -3.78
CA SER A 46 11.95 5.11 -2.57
C SER A 46 10.96 5.38 -1.44
N ALA A 47 10.49 4.32 -0.77
CA ALA A 47 9.69 4.42 0.43
C ALA A 47 10.53 4.82 1.67
N LEU A 48 11.81 4.40 1.71
CA LEU A 48 12.76 4.82 2.74
C LEU A 48 13.36 6.18 2.36
N GLN A 49 13.39 7.11 3.31
CA GLN A 49 13.87 8.47 3.11
C GLN A 49 14.80 8.89 4.26
N VAL A 50 15.79 9.73 3.95
CA VAL A 50 16.69 10.33 4.95
C VAL A 50 15.93 11.35 5.81
N SER A 51 14.97 12.06 5.22
CA SER A 51 14.15 13.06 5.89
C SER A 51 12.67 12.67 5.84
N PRO A 52 11.92 12.77 6.95
CA PRO A 52 10.52 12.34 7.04
C PRO A 52 9.51 13.24 6.30
N GLY A 53 9.97 14.30 5.63
CA GLY A 53 9.12 15.27 4.95
C GLY A 53 8.76 16.48 5.83
N ASN A 54 7.98 17.41 5.26
CA ASN A 54 7.68 18.72 5.87
C ASN A 54 6.25 18.85 6.43
N GLU A 55 5.57 17.73 6.70
CA GLU A 55 4.24 17.76 7.31
C GLU A 55 4.36 17.71 8.83
N ALA A 56 4.05 18.83 9.49
CA ALA A 56 4.28 19.03 10.92
C ALA A 56 3.50 18.05 11.82
N HIS A 57 2.39 17.50 11.33
CA HIS A 57 1.51 16.63 12.11
C HIS A 57 1.76 15.13 11.90
N LEU A 58 2.64 14.77 10.97
CA LEU A 58 2.93 13.36 10.67
C LEU A 58 4.21 12.92 11.40
N ALA A 59 4.09 11.86 12.19
CA ALA A 59 5.24 11.15 12.72
C ALA A 59 5.61 10.00 11.77
N ALA A 60 6.79 10.08 11.15
CA ALA A 60 7.28 9.02 10.29
C ALA A 60 7.78 7.83 11.11
N PHE A 61 7.63 6.62 10.56
CA PHE A 61 8.31 5.44 11.09
C PHE A 61 9.82 5.56 10.85
N ALA A 62 10.62 5.23 11.86
CA ALA A 62 12.07 5.15 11.77
C ALA A 62 12.54 3.70 11.70
N THR A 63 13.60 3.45 10.94
CA THR A 63 14.28 2.16 10.89
C THR A 63 15.77 2.41 10.66
N GLU A 64 16.60 1.44 11.01
CA GLU A 64 18.05 1.48 10.82
C GLU A 64 18.46 0.39 9.84
N ALA A 65 19.37 0.74 8.92
CA ALA A 65 19.95 -0.23 8.01
C ALA A 65 21.04 -1.02 8.77
N ILE A 66 20.86 -2.33 8.92
CA ILE A 66 21.85 -3.22 9.54
C ILE A 66 22.69 -3.83 8.42
N GLY A 67 23.98 -3.47 8.38
CA GLY A 67 24.97 -4.02 7.45
C GLY A 67 25.51 -5.39 7.90
N THR A 68 26.33 -6.02 7.05
CA THR A 68 26.97 -7.32 7.33
C THR A 68 28.31 -7.17 8.06
N ASP A 69 28.65 -5.97 8.50
CA ASP A 69 30.02 -5.51 8.79
C ASP A 69 30.58 -5.99 10.13
N GLY A 70 29.76 -6.54 11.03
CA GLY A 70 30.20 -7.13 12.31
C GLY A 70 30.49 -6.13 13.41
#